data_AF-A0A848YWB3-F1
#
_entry.id   AF-A0A848YWB3-F1
#
_cell.length_a   1.000
_cell.length_b   1.000
_cell.length_c   1.000
_cell.angle_alpha   90.00
_cell.angle_beta   90.00
_cell.angle_gamma   90.00
#
_symmetry.space_group_name_H-M   'P 1'
#
loop_
_entity.id
_entity.type
_entity.pdbx_description
1 polymer ?
#
loop_
_entity_poly.entity_id
_entity_poly.type
_entity_poly.pdbx_seq_one_letter_code
_entity_poly.pdbx_strand_id
1 'polypeptide(L)'
;MLIWRDSLVKRLDPHRFARKFTPRRNKSKWSDLNLKHVEKLKAAGLMTLAESAKVNPTATATIVAQKRPIEIPSCIREALARDDKARLFFDRLAPSYQSFFLTRTKHMGINILILFVIQ
;
A
#
# COMPACT_ATOMS: atom_id res chain seq x y z
N MET A 1 7.58 15.19 19.98
CA MET A 1 8.21 14.49 18.84
C MET A 1 7.16 14.42 17.74
N LEU A 2 7.30 15.23 16.69
CA LEU A 2 6.13 15.65 15.90
C LEU A 2 5.51 14.50 15.12
N ILE A 3 4.20 14.60 14.95
CA ILE A 3 3.39 13.57 14.28
C ILE A 3 3.54 13.75 12.77
N TRP A 4 4.74 13.43 12.32
CA TRP A 4 5.17 13.49 10.95
C TRP A 4 4.54 12.34 10.17
N ARG A 5 4.11 12.60 8.94
CA ARG A 5 4.01 11.53 7.95
C ARG A 5 5.45 11.17 7.60
N ASP A 6 5.86 9.93 7.83
CA ASP A 6 7.12 9.43 7.27
C ASP A 6 6.99 9.46 5.74
N SER A 7 7.48 10.51 5.11
CA SER A 7 7.53 10.58 3.66
C SER A 7 8.97 10.39 3.25
N LEU A 8 9.20 9.38 2.43
CA LEU A 8 10.47 9.09 1.78
C LEU A 8 11.61 8.75 2.76
N VAL A 9 11.94 7.45 2.80
CA VAL A 9 13.23 6.99 3.29
C VAL A 9 14.14 6.85 2.07
N LYS A 10 15.21 7.65 2.02
CA LYS A 10 16.23 7.56 0.98
C LYS A 10 17.45 6.88 1.58
N ARG A 11 17.86 5.76 0.99
CA ARG A 11 19.14 5.12 1.32
C ARG A 11 20.27 6.03 0.84
N LEU A 12 21.18 6.36 1.74
CA LEU A 12 22.41 7.08 1.40
C LEU A 12 23.55 6.08 1.21
N ASP A 13 23.68 5.11 2.12
CA ASP A 13 24.72 4.06 2.11
C ASP A 13 24.20 2.77 2.77
N PRO A 14 24.98 1.66 2.86
CA PRO A 14 24.53 0.43 3.53
C PRO A 14 24.12 0.56 5.00
N HIS A 15 24.65 1.57 5.68
CA HIS A 15 24.37 1.80 7.11
C HIS A 15 23.60 3.11 7.38
N ARG A 16 23.28 3.90 6.34
CA ARG A 16 22.74 5.26 6.53
C ARG A 16 21.50 5.51 5.67
N PHE A 17 20.49 6.11 6.30
CA PHE A 17 19.23 6.47 5.67
C PHE A 17 18.85 7.91 6.04
N ALA A 18 18.41 8.69 5.04
CA ALA A 18 17.75 9.96 5.26
C ALA A 18 16.24 9.73 5.33
N ARG A 19 15.58 10.27 6.35
CA ARG A 19 14.12 10.28 6.45
C ARG A 19 13.62 11.71 6.42
N LYS A 20 12.75 12.02 5.44
CA LYS A 20 12.15 13.35 5.36
C LYS A 20 10.94 13.41 6.27
N PHE A 21 11.01 14.36 7.19
CA PHE A 21 9.91 14.72 8.07
C PHE A 21 9.22 15.98 7.50
N THR A 22 7.95 15.87 7.09
CA THR A 22 7.09 17.04 6.70
C THR A 22 5.86 17.18 7.60
N PRO A 23 5.55 18.37 8.17
CA PRO A 23 4.45 18.48 9.12
C PRO A 23 3.15 18.09 8.42
N ARG A 24 2.28 17.34 9.10
CA ARG A 24 1.00 16.95 8.53
C ARG A 24 0.08 18.17 8.46
N ARG A 25 -0.68 18.33 7.36
CA ARG A 25 -1.71 19.36 7.24
C ARG A 25 -2.87 19.04 8.19
N ASN A 26 -3.39 20.05 8.89
CA ASN A 26 -4.44 19.89 9.91
C ASN A 26 -5.71 19.15 9.43
N LYS A 27 -6.02 19.21 8.13
CA LYS A 27 -7.20 18.58 7.52
C LYS A 27 -6.94 17.18 6.91
N SER A 28 -5.74 16.62 7.07
CA SER A 28 -5.41 15.31 6.48
C SER A 28 -6.03 14.16 7.28
N LYS A 29 -6.58 13.17 6.57
CA LYS A 29 -7.09 11.94 7.19
C LYS A 29 -5.94 11.13 7.84
N TRP A 30 -6.25 10.45 8.94
CA TRP A 30 -5.33 9.63 9.74
C TRP A 30 -5.55 8.15 9.50
N SER A 31 -4.52 7.39 9.13
CA SER A 31 -4.64 5.93 9.09
C SER A 31 -4.63 5.34 10.50
N ASP A 32 -5.24 4.16 10.66
CA ASP A 32 -5.27 3.43 11.93
C ASP A 32 -3.88 3.21 12.53
N LEU A 33 -2.88 2.94 11.69
CA LEU A 33 -1.49 2.77 12.12
C LEU A 33 -0.92 4.06 12.72
N ASN A 34 -1.23 5.22 12.12
CA ASN A 34 -0.78 6.51 12.66
C ASN A 34 -1.50 6.84 13.98
N LEU A 35 -2.78 6.50 14.10
CA LEU A 35 -3.52 6.66 15.37
C LEU A 35 -2.91 5.77 16.46
N LYS A 36 -2.56 4.52 16.16
CA LYS A 36 -1.84 3.64 17.11
C LYS A 36 -0.48 4.22 17.53
N HIS A 37 0.26 4.83 16.62
CA HIS A 37 1.52 5.51 16.96
C HIS A 37 1.30 6.71 17.87
N VAL A 38 0.25 7.51 17.60
CA VAL A 38 -0.14 8.62 18.48
C VAL A 38 -0.43 8.11 19.90
N GLU A 39 -1.21 7.05 20.04
CA GLU A 39 -1.52 6.49 21.37
C GLU A 39 -0.27 6.01 22.11
N LYS A 40 0.68 5.35 21.41
CA LYS A 40 1.97 4.97 22.01
C LYS A 40 2.78 6.18 22.48
N LEU A 41 2.83 7.24 21.67
CA LEU A 41 3.58 8.46 22.03
C LEU A 41 2.93 9.21 23.19
N LYS A 42 1.60 9.24 23.28
CA LYS A 42 0.88 9.78 24.45
C LYS A 42 1.21 8.99 25.71
N ALA A 43 1.14 7.66 25.64
CA ALA A 43 1.45 6.79 26.77
C ALA A 43 2.90 6.96 27.26
N ALA A 44 3.83 7.23 26.34
CA ALA A 44 5.23 7.48 26.66
C ALA A 44 5.54 8.94 27.08
N GLY A 45 4.56 9.84 27.09
CA GLY A 45 4.78 11.27 27.42
C GLY A 45 5.63 12.03 26.39
N LEU A 46 5.79 11.49 25.17
CA LEU A 46 6.66 12.05 24.12
C LEU A 46 5.92 13.02 23.18
N MET A 47 4.63 13.25 23.43
CA MET A 47 3.80 14.21 22.70
C MET A 47 3.84 15.59 23.32
N THR A 48 4.02 16.61 22.49
CA THR A 48 3.87 18.02 22.89
C THR A 48 2.41 18.49 22.72
N LEU A 49 2.03 19.57 23.42
CA LEU A 49 0.68 20.16 23.32
C LEU A 49 0.35 20.63 21.89
N ALA A 50 1.34 21.16 21.16
CA ALA A 50 1.17 21.56 19.77
C ALA A 50 0.96 20.37 18.81
N GLU A 51 1.40 19.17 19.21
CA GLU A 51 1.22 17.93 18.45
C GLU A 51 -0.14 17.31 18.74
N SER A 52 -0.58 17.29 20.00
CA SER A 52 -1.89 16.74 20.38
C SER A 52 -3.04 17.53 19.74
N ALA A 53 -2.92 18.87 19.66
CA ALA A 53 -3.91 19.73 19.01
C ALA A 53 -4.08 19.46 17.50
N LYS A 54 -3.12 18.79 16.85
CA LYS A 54 -3.18 18.43 15.42
C LYS A 54 -3.82 17.07 15.17
N VAL A 55 -4.00 16.26 16.21
CA VAL A 55 -4.68 14.97 16.10
C VAL A 55 -6.16 15.24 16.02
N ASN A 56 -6.76 14.92 14.87
CA ASN A 56 -8.20 14.95 14.73
C ASN A 56 -8.72 13.49 14.72
N PRO A 57 -9.24 12.98 15.86
CA PRO A 57 -9.70 11.60 15.97
C PRO A 57 -10.96 11.30 15.14
N THR A 58 -11.72 12.32 14.71
CA THR A 58 -12.85 12.12 13.78
C THR A 58 -12.42 12.15 12.31
N ALA A 59 -11.21 12.61 12.01
CA ALA A 59 -10.60 12.55 10.67
C ALA A 59 -9.90 11.21 10.42
N THR A 60 -10.50 10.10 10.83
CA THR A 60 -9.97 8.77 10.54
C THR A 60 -10.14 8.48 9.05
N ALA A 61 -9.06 8.10 8.40
CA ALA A 61 -9.14 7.47 7.11
C ALA A 61 -9.72 6.09 7.37
N THR A 62 -10.98 5.85 6.97
CA THR A 62 -11.55 4.50 6.81
C THR A 62 -10.82 3.78 5.67
N ILE A 63 -9.49 3.73 5.73
CA ILE A 63 -8.63 2.93 4.88
C ILE A 63 -8.26 1.74 5.73
N VAL A 64 -9.27 0.94 6.08
CA VAL A 64 -9.01 -0.48 6.14
C VAL A 64 -8.72 -0.81 4.68
N ALA A 65 -7.45 -0.87 4.32
CA ALA A 65 -7.04 -1.59 3.13
C ALA A 65 -7.37 -3.06 3.40
N GLN A 66 -8.67 -3.40 3.42
CA GLN A 66 -9.10 -4.77 3.37
C GLN A 66 -8.49 -5.26 2.07
N LYS A 67 -7.55 -6.19 2.21
CA LYS A 67 -6.98 -6.94 1.12
C LYS A 67 -8.16 -7.77 0.59
N ARG A 68 -9.02 -7.12 -0.20
CA ARG A 68 -10.21 -7.77 -0.75
C ARG A 68 -9.69 -8.95 -1.56
N PRO A 69 -10.17 -10.17 -1.33
CA PRO A 69 -9.87 -11.25 -2.24
C PRO A 69 -10.27 -10.79 -3.63
N ILE A 70 -9.30 -10.65 -4.52
CA ILE A 70 -9.56 -10.23 -5.89
C ILE A 70 -10.02 -11.47 -6.62
N GLU A 71 -11.31 -11.55 -6.88
CA GLU A 71 -11.86 -12.60 -7.73
C GLU A 71 -11.26 -12.49 -9.13
N ILE A 72 -10.79 -13.62 -9.66
CA ILE A 72 -10.23 -13.71 -11.01
C ILE A 72 -11.40 -13.61 -12.01
N PRO A 73 -11.45 -12.55 -12.86
CA PRO A 73 -12.44 -12.42 -13.92
C PRO A 73 -12.44 -13.64 -14.85
N SER A 74 -13.62 -14.02 -15.36
CA SER A 74 -13.77 -15.18 -16.24
C SER A 74 -12.86 -15.14 -17.46
N CYS A 75 -12.68 -13.98 -18.10
CA CYS A 75 -11.81 -13.81 -19.26
C CYS A 75 -10.33 -14.16 -18.97
N ILE A 76 -9.83 -13.82 -17.78
CA ILE A 76 -8.44 -14.14 -17.37
C ILE A 76 -8.35 -15.62 -17.04
N ARG A 77 -9.38 -16.19 -16.40
CA ARG A 77 -9.45 -17.62 -16.09
C ARG A 77 -9.40 -18.47 -17.35
N GLU A 78 -10.16 -18.09 -18.37
CA GLU A 78 -10.15 -18.78 -19.68
C GLU A 78 -8.81 -18.61 -20.40
N ALA A 79 -8.21 -17.42 -20.37
CA ALA A 79 -6.90 -17.20 -20.96
C ALA A 79 -5.81 -18.05 -20.29
N LEU A 80 -5.82 -18.11 -18.95
CA LEU A 80 -4.92 -18.97 -18.18
C LEU A 80 -5.22 -20.47 -18.35
N ALA A 81 -6.42 -20.86 -18.78
CA ALA A 81 -6.76 -22.25 -19.07
C ALA A 81 -6.33 -22.69 -20.48
N ARG A 82 -6.07 -21.75 -21.39
CA ARG A 82 -5.62 -22.04 -22.76
C ARG A 82 -4.09 -22.17 -22.89
N ASP A 83 -3.34 -21.71 -21.90
CA ASP A 83 -1.86 -21.70 -21.92
C ASP A 83 -1.28 -22.11 -20.55
N ASP A 84 -0.74 -23.33 -20.50
CA ASP A 84 -0.14 -23.91 -19.30
C ASP A 84 1.11 -23.14 -18.83
N LYS A 85 1.87 -22.52 -19.73
CA LYS A 85 3.04 -21.71 -19.36
C LYS A 85 2.60 -20.43 -18.68
N ALA A 86 1.58 -19.77 -19.22
CA ALA A 86 1.00 -18.57 -18.61
C ALA A 86 0.40 -18.88 -17.23
N ARG A 87 -0.24 -20.05 -17.09
CA ARG A 87 -0.76 -20.53 -15.80
C ARG A 87 0.33 -20.72 -14.76
N LEU A 88 1.37 -21.47 -15.10
CA LEU A 88 2.50 -21.75 -14.21
C LEU A 88 3.24 -20.46 -13.80
N PHE A 89 3.37 -19.50 -14.71
CA PHE A 89 3.95 -18.20 -14.40
C PHE A 89 3.08 -17.43 -13.39
N PHE A 90 1.77 -17.34 -13.63
CA PHE A 90 0.84 -16.62 -12.76
C PHE A 90 0.80 -17.21 -11.34
N ASP A 91 0.78 -18.54 -11.24
CA ASP A 91 0.71 -19.25 -9.96
C ASP A 91 2.01 -19.09 -9.13
N ARG A 92 3.14 -18.79 -9.77
CA ARG A 92 4.42 -18.49 -9.10
C ARG A 92 4.54 -17.06 -8.56
N LEU A 93 3.67 -16.14 -9.00
CA LEU A 93 3.73 -14.75 -8.56
C LEU A 93 3.31 -14.60 -7.09
N ALA A 94 3.97 -13.70 -6.36
CA ALA A 94 3.50 -13.38 -5.01
C ALA A 94 2.07 -12.77 -5.06
N PRO A 95 1.25 -12.94 -4.01
CA PRO A 95 -0.15 -12.50 -4.03
C PRO A 95 -0.35 -11.00 -4.36
N SER A 96 0.63 -10.15 -4.06
CA SER A 96 0.63 -8.74 -4.43
C SER A 96 0.75 -8.52 -5.94
N TYR A 97 1.61 -9.29 -6.61
CA TYR A 97 1.78 -9.24 -8.06
C TYR A 97 0.56 -9.83 -8.76
N GLN A 98 0.02 -10.97 -8.30
CA GLN A 98 -1.25 -11.50 -8.82
C GLN A 98 -2.37 -10.47 -8.71
N SER A 99 -2.51 -9.82 -7.55
CA SER A 99 -3.49 -8.76 -7.33
C SER A 99 -3.28 -7.59 -8.30
N PHE A 100 -2.04 -7.15 -8.49
CA PHE A 100 -1.69 -6.10 -9.44
C PHE A 100 -2.08 -6.46 -10.88
N PHE A 101 -1.77 -7.69 -11.33
CA PHE A 101 -2.16 -8.20 -12.65
C PHE A 101 -3.67 -8.20 -12.86
N LEU A 102 -4.44 -8.66 -11.86
CA LEU A 102 -5.92 -8.71 -11.94
C LEU A 102 -6.57 -7.32 -11.89
N THR A 103 -5.94 -6.33 -11.25
CA THR A 103 -6.51 -4.99 -11.13
C THR A 103 -6.25 -4.14 -12.38
N ARG A 104 -5.10 -4.32 -13.04
CA ARG A 104 -4.67 -3.55 -14.21
C ARG A 104 -5.38 -3.98 -15.50
N THR A 105 -5.66 -5.28 -15.63
CA THR A 105 -6.33 -5.89 -16.81
C THR A 105 -7.82 -5.55 -16.92
N LYS A 106 -8.46 -5.01 -15.87
CA LYS A 106 -9.83 -4.45 -15.98
C LYS A 106 -9.92 -3.21 -16.87
N HIS A 107 -8.81 -2.48 -17.06
CA HIS A 107 -8.79 -1.22 -17.82
C HIS A 107 -8.08 -1.30 -19.17
N MET A 108 -7.31 -2.36 -19.42
CA MET A 108 -6.59 -2.56 -20.67
C MET A 108 -6.93 -3.96 -21.17
N GLY A 109 -7.52 -4.03 -22.36
CA GLY A 109 -7.97 -5.27 -22.98
C GLY A 109 -6.90 -6.38 -22.96
N ILE A 110 -7.39 -7.61 -23.13
CA ILE A 110 -6.75 -8.93 -22.95
C ILE A 110 -5.32 -9.08 -23.54
N ASN A 111 -4.89 -8.19 -24.43
CA ASN A 111 -3.61 -8.24 -25.15
C ASN A 111 -2.32 -8.12 -24.30
N ILE A 112 -2.40 -7.76 -23.01
CA ILE A 112 -1.19 -7.66 -22.16
C ILE A 112 -0.79 -9.00 -21.54
N LEU A 113 -1.69 -10.00 -21.49
CA LEU A 113 -1.35 -11.29 -20.88
C LEU A 113 -0.32 -12.09 -21.71
N ILE A 114 -0.29 -11.88 -23.03
CA ILE A 114 0.56 -12.63 -23.96
C ILE A 114 1.98 -12.04 -24.03
N LEU A 115 2.14 -10.73 -23.81
CA LEU A 115 3.43 -10.04 -23.97
C LEU A 115 4.44 -10.33 -22.86
N PHE A 116 4.01 -10.75 -21.66
CA PHE A 116 4.92 -11.01 -20.53
C PHE A 116 5.38 -12.47 -20.40
N VAL A 117 4.82 -13.40 -21.20
CA VAL A 117 5.12 -14.84 -21.11
C VAL A 117 6.06 -15.32 -22.24
N ILE A 118 6.36 -14.47 -23.23
CA ILE A 118 7.17 -14.83 -24.42
C ILE A 118 8.48 -14.02 -24.51
N GLN A 119 9.17 -13.78 -23.39
CA GLN A 119 10.60 -13.40 -23.39
C GLN A 119 11.40 -14.30 -22.45
#